data_AF-A0A2A2GQE5-F1
#
_entry.id   AF-A0A2A2GQE5-F1
#
_cell.length_a   1.000
_cell.length_b   1.000
_cell.length_c   1.000
_cell.angle_alpha   90.00
_cell.angle_beta   90.00
_cell.angle_gamma   90.00
#
_symmetry.space_group_name_H-M   'P 1'
#
loop_
_entity.id
_entity.type
_entity.pdbx_description
1 polymer ?
#
loop_
_entity_poly.entity_id
_entity_poly.type
_entity_poly.pdbx_seq_one_letter_code
_entity_poly.pdbx_strand_id
1 'polypeptide(L)'
;MSKTQHTEKEKSFQQQVWGTLSAINVNEKIEKKNGLSYLSWAWAWGVLMAHYPESYYTIDTVNYNNDGSAMVSLTLTVKQGDNEFPRKMWLPVMDYRNQAISNPNAVDINKTLMRCLTKAISMFGLGFYIYAGEDFAGEDLPEQEKIVIQQEVAQQKARYDQLIRDLKTAAKRLSQKGWNFFFNNIPPCRFSLFLILVCTNNRLKIIHNIRATALDKL
;
A
#
# COMPACT_ATOMS: atom_id res chain seq x y z
N MET A 1 -31.30 -32.43 -9.15
CA MET A 1 -30.95 -31.05 -8.73
C MET A 1 -29.59 -31.08 -8.07
N SER A 2 -28.52 -30.91 -8.85
CA SER A 2 -27.14 -30.89 -8.34
C SER A 2 -26.73 -29.43 -8.14
N LYS A 3 -26.20 -29.14 -6.95
CA LYS A 3 -25.85 -27.82 -6.44
C LYS A 3 -24.78 -27.16 -7.31
N THR A 4 -25.03 -25.94 -7.75
CA THR A 4 -24.05 -25.05 -8.38
C THR A 4 -22.95 -24.73 -7.36
N GLN A 5 -21.78 -25.34 -7.52
CA GLN A 5 -20.56 -24.92 -6.83
C GLN A 5 -20.04 -23.67 -7.52
N HIS A 6 -20.10 -22.52 -6.86
CA HIS A 6 -19.36 -21.34 -7.28
C HIS A 6 -17.88 -21.57 -6.97
N THR A 7 -17.09 -21.86 -8.00
CA THR A 7 -15.62 -21.88 -7.94
C THR A 7 -15.11 -20.45 -7.76
N GLU A 8 -14.61 -20.12 -6.57
CA GLU A 8 -13.80 -18.91 -6.38
C GLU A 8 -12.52 -19.06 -7.20
N LYS A 9 -12.40 -18.26 -8.27
CA LYS A 9 -11.20 -18.21 -9.12
C LYS A 9 -10.05 -17.67 -8.28
N GLU A 10 -8.99 -18.45 -8.10
CA GLU A 10 -7.79 -18.04 -7.37
C GLU A 10 -7.24 -16.72 -7.94
N LYS A 11 -6.98 -15.74 -7.07
CA LYS A 11 -6.49 -14.42 -7.48
C LYS A 11 -5.04 -14.52 -7.93
N SER A 12 -4.70 -13.92 -9.08
CA SER A 12 -3.32 -13.87 -9.54
C SER A 12 -2.43 -13.08 -8.56
N PHE A 13 -1.12 -13.34 -8.56
CA PHE A 13 -0.18 -12.62 -7.69
C PHE A 13 -0.26 -11.10 -7.90
N GLN A 14 -0.43 -10.63 -9.13
CA GLN A 14 -0.61 -9.21 -9.44
C GLN A 14 -1.86 -8.62 -8.78
N GLN A 15 -2.97 -9.36 -8.76
CA GLN A 15 -4.21 -8.92 -8.09
C GLN A 15 -4.02 -8.86 -6.57
N GLN A 16 -3.26 -9.79 -5.99
CA GLN A 16 -2.95 -9.81 -4.57
C GLN A 16 -2.06 -8.62 -4.17
N VAL A 17 -1.00 -8.35 -4.94
CA VAL A 17 -0.12 -7.18 -4.73
C VAL A 17 -0.90 -5.89 -4.83
N TRP A 18 -1.69 -5.74 -5.90
CA TRP A 18 -2.53 -4.56 -6.07
C TRP A 18 -3.51 -4.39 -4.92
N GLY A 19 -4.23 -5.44 -4.54
CA GLY A 19 -5.20 -5.40 -3.44
C GLY A 19 -4.57 -5.03 -2.10
N THR A 20 -3.33 -5.46 -1.85
CA THR A 20 -2.59 -5.15 -0.62
C THR A 20 -2.16 -3.69 -0.60
N LEU A 21 -1.46 -3.22 -1.64
CA LEU A 21 -0.88 -1.88 -1.65
C LEU A 21 -1.92 -0.78 -1.87
N SER A 22 -2.94 -1.02 -2.69
CA SER A 22 -4.01 -0.02 -2.93
C SER A 22 -4.94 0.20 -1.74
N ALA A 23 -5.00 -0.75 -0.79
CA ALA A 23 -5.77 -0.58 0.44
C ALA A 23 -5.06 0.33 1.48
N ILE A 24 -3.78 0.66 1.27
CA ILE A 24 -3.01 1.50 2.18
C ILE A 24 -3.40 2.96 1.96
N ASN A 25 -3.92 3.59 3.02
CA ASN A 25 -4.23 5.01 3.01
C ASN A 25 -2.93 5.83 3.07
N VAL A 26 -2.71 6.69 2.08
CA VAL A 26 -1.50 7.53 2.00
C VAL A 26 -1.76 9.00 2.32
N ASN A 27 -2.99 9.40 2.67
CA ASN A 27 -3.39 10.81 2.78
C ASN A 27 -2.53 11.64 3.74
N GLU A 28 -2.10 11.06 4.86
CA GLU A 28 -1.22 11.72 5.85
C GLU A 28 0.25 11.78 5.42
N LYS A 29 0.58 11.17 4.28
CA LYS A 29 1.93 11.07 3.72
C LYS A 29 2.06 11.84 2.41
N ILE A 30 0.96 12.46 1.94
CA ILE A 30 0.97 13.31 0.76
C ILE A 30 1.61 14.64 1.12
N GLU A 31 2.67 14.96 0.42
CA GLU A 31 3.30 16.27 0.41
C GLU A 31 2.89 17.00 -0.88
N LYS A 32 2.74 18.32 -0.83
CA LYS A 32 2.34 19.15 -1.98
C LYS A 32 3.40 20.19 -2.31
N LYS A 33 3.72 20.35 -3.59
CA LYS A 33 4.78 21.25 -4.08
C LYS A 33 4.54 21.57 -5.54
N ASN A 34 4.52 22.84 -5.88
CA ASN A 34 4.34 23.34 -7.24
C ASN A 34 3.11 22.73 -7.94
N GLY A 35 2.00 22.60 -7.21
CA GLY A 35 0.75 22.01 -7.73
C GLY A 35 0.73 20.49 -7.84
N LEU A 36 1.83 19.80 -7.57
CA LEU A 36 1.93 18.33 -7.63
C LEU A 36 1.85 17.70 -6.24
N SER A 37 1.34 16.47 -6.20
CA SER A 37 1.22 15.67 -4.98
C SER A 37 2.25 14.55 -5.01
N TYR A 38 3.04 14.38 -3.94
CA TYR A 38 4.09 13.38 -3.89
C TYR A 38 4.08 12.61 -2.57
N LEU A 39 4.61 11.39 -2.65
CA LEU A 39 5.00 10.62 -1.48
C LEU A 39 6.51 10.68 -1.34
N SER A 40 6.99 10.67 -0.11
CA SER A 40 8.40 10.43 0.17
C SER A 40 8.82 9.07 -0.39
N TRP A 41 9.86 9.05 -1.24
CA TRP A 41 10.38 7.82 -1.84
C TRP A 41 10.81 6.80 -0.77
N ALA A 42 11.41 7.27 0.33
CA ALA A 42 11.88 6.42 1.41
C ALA A 42 10.72 5.79 2.17
N TRP A 43 9.64 6.55 2.38
CA TRP A 43 8.43 6.03 2.99
C TRP A 43 7.73 5.01 2.08
N ALA A 44 7.56 5.33 0.80
CA ALA A 44 6.94 4.42 -0.16
C ALA A 44 7.72 3.09 -0.30
N TRP A 45 9.06 3.18 -0.36
CA TRP A 45 9.93 2.01 -0.36
C TRP A 45 9.80 1.21 0.94
N GLY A 46 9.81 1.87 2.11
CA GLY A 46 9.63 1.22 3.40
C GLY A 46 8.29 0.46 3.51
N VAL A 47 7.21 1.04 2.97
CA VAL A 47 5.91 0.36 2.89
C VAL A 47 5.97 -0.86 1.99
N LEU A 48 6.60 -0.75 0.81
CA LEU A 48 6.78 -1.90 -0.08
C LEU A 48 7.55 -3.01 0.64
N MET A 49 8.66 -2.69 1.31
CA MET A 49 9.48 -3.65 2.06
C MET A 49 8.74 -4.29 3.23
N ALA A 50 7.80 -3.58 3.88
CA ALA A 50 7.00 -4.15 4.96
C ALA A 50 6.06 -5.28 4.48
N HIS A 51 5.68 -5.27 3.19
CA HIS A 51 4.79 -6.28 2.61
C HIS A 51 5.52 -7.29 1.70
N TYR A 52 6.54 -6.83 0.97
CA TYR A 52 7.27 -7.57 -0.06
C TYR A 52 8.78 -7.35 0.07
N PRO A 53 9.43 -7.83 1.15
CA PRO A 53 10.83 -7.54 1.48
C PRO A 53 11.86 -8.09 0.48
N GLU A 54 11.47 -9.04 -0.38
CA GLU A 54 12.32 -9.61 -1.43
C GLU A 54 12.32 -8.77 -2.72
N SER A 55 11.51 -7.70 -2.77
CA SER A 55 11.41 -6.85 -3.96
C SER A 55 12.67 -6.02 -4.18
N TYR A 56 12.98 -5.76 -5.45
CA TYR A 56 14.18 -5.03 -5.85
C TYR A 56 13.89 -4.15 -7.07
N TYR A 57 14.75 -3.18 -7.32
CA TYR A 57 14.68 -2.35 -8.51
C TYR A 57 16.02 -2.28 -9.22
N THR A 58 15.97 -2.08 -10.54
CA THR A 58 17.14 -1.82 -11.37
C THR A 58 17.00 -0.45 -12.02
N ILE A 59 18.04 0.37 -11.90
CA ILE A 59 18.13 1.61 -12.66
C ILE A 59 18.54 1.22 -14.08
N ASP A 60 17.70 1.54 -15.05
CA ASP A 60 18.00 1.34 -16.46
C ASP A 60 18.85 2.52 -16.98
N THR A 61 19.24 2.47 -18.26
CA THR A 61 20.05 3.52 -18.89
C THR A 61 19.37 4.89 -18.85
N VAL A 62 20.16 5.93 -18.56
CA VAL A 62 19.78 7.34 -18.76
C VAL A 62 19.93 7.66 -20.24
N ASN A 63 18.83 7.98 -20.91
CA ASN A 63 18.81 8.32 -22.33
C ASN A 63 18.91 9.83 -22.49
N TYR A 64 19.82 10.31 -23.33
CA TYR A 64 19.94 11.72 -23.67
C TYR A 64 19.31 11.96 -25.05
N ASN A 65 18.47 12.98 -25.14
CA ASN A 65 17.86 13.44 -26.37
C ASN A 65 18.80 14.40 -27.12
N ASN A 66 18.50 14.67 -28.39
CA ASN A 66 19.34 15.53 -29.24
C ASN A 66 19.44 16.99 -28.74
N ASP A 67 18.47 17.45 -27.94
CA ASP A 67 18.45 18.78 -27.31
C ASP A 67 19.25 18.83 -25.97
N GLY A 68 19.92 17.74 -25.62
CA GLY A 68 20.66 17.58 -24.37
C GLY A 68 19.78 17.25 -23.16
N SER A 69 18.46 17.18 -23.32
CA SER A 69 17.58 16.72 -22.23
C SER A 69 17.77 15.23 -21.94
N ALA A 70 17.41 14.79 -20.75
CA ALA A 70 17.55 13.39 -20.36
C ALA A 70 16.23 12.75 -19.92
N MET A 71 16.10 11.45 -20.19
CA MET A 71 15.07 10.59 -19.66
C MET A 71 15.71 9.49 -18.82
N VAL A 72 15.16 9.27 -17.62
CA VAL A 72 15.57 8.15 -16.76
C VAL A 72 14.52 7.06 -16.81
N SER A 73 14.95 5.81 -16.66
CA SER A 73 14.03 4.69 -16.50
C SER A 73 14.49 3.73 -15.42
N LEU A 74 13.53 3.06 -14.80
CA LEU A 74 13.76 2.10 -13.73
C LEU A 74 12.72 0.99 -13.86
N THR A 75 13.17 -0.24 -13.60
CA THR A 75 12.32 -1.42 -13.52
C THR A 75 12.21 -1.85 -12.07
N LEU A 76 10.99 -1.87 -11.53
CA LEU A 76 10.69 -2.36 -10.19
C LEU A 76 10.09 -3.75 -10.29
N THR A 77 10.66 -4.72 -9.58
CA THR A 77 10.17 -6.09 -9.49
C THR A 77 9.66 -6.36 -8.08
N VAL A 78 8.35 -6.65 -7.97
CA VAL A 78 7.76 -7.12 -6.71
C VAL A 78 7.86 -8.63 -6.64
N LYS A 79 8.41 -9.13 -5.53
CA LYS A 79 8.69 -10.55 -5.31
C LYS A 79 8.15 -11.06 -3.97
N GLN A 80 7.63 -12.29 -3.98
CA GLN A 80 7.25 -13.04 -2.78
C GLN A 80 7.36 -14.55 -3.06
N GLY A 81 8.35 -15.20 -2.44
CA GLY A 81 8.66 -16.61 -2.71
C GLY A 81 9.01 -16.83 -4.18
N ASP A 82 8.33 -17.79 -4.82
CA ASP A 82 8.54 -18.14 -6.24
C ASP A 82 7.81 -17.20 -7.21
N ASN A 83 7.01 -16.26 -6.71
CA ASN A 83 6.26 -15.32 -7.55
C ASN A 83 6.99 -13.97 -7.66
N GLU A 84 7.15 -13.48 -8.88
CA GLU A 84 7.63 -12.13 -9.14
C GLU A 84 7.02 -11.57 -10.43
N PHE A 85 6.91 -10.24 -10.51
CA PHE A 85 6.60 -9.57 -11.78
C PHE A 85 7.17 -8.14 -11.81
N PRO A 86 7.76 -7.73 -12.95
CA PRO A 86 8.32 -6.40 -13.13
C PRO A 86 7.28 -5.40 -13.65
N ARG A 87 7.49 -4.12 -13.32
CA ARG A 87 6.90 -2.97 -14.02
C ARG A 87 7.98 -1.93 -14.26
N LYS A 88 8.06 -1.46 -15.51
CA LYS A 88 8.97 -0.38 -15.91
C LYS A 88 8.29 0.97 -15.82
N MET A 89 9.02 1.98 -15.37
CA MET A 89 8.60 3.38 -15.32
C MET A 89 9.72 4.24 -15.91
N TRP A 90 9.36 5.37 -16.52
CA TRP A 90 10.28 6.35 -17.06
C TRP A 90 9.80 7.76 -16.77
N LEU A 91 10.73 8.70 -16.61
CA LEU A 91 10.42 10.11 -16.41
C LEU A 91 11.47 11.00 -17.10
N PRO A 92 11.05 12.16 -17.65
CA PRO A 92 12.00 13.19 -18.07
C PRO A 92 12.65 13.85 -16.86
N VAL A 93 13.92 14.25 -17.00
CA VAL A 93 14.62 15.06 -16.01
C VAL A 93 14.15 16.51 -16.17
N MET A 94 13.49 17.03 -15.14
CA MET A 94 12.84 18.34 -15.18
C MET A 94 13.27 19.25 -14.01
N ASP A 95 13.17 20.55 -14.24
CA ASP A 95 13.36 21.57 -13.22
C ASP A 95 12.13 21.73 -12.31
N TYR A 96 12.15 22.73 -11.42
CA TYR A 96 11.04 23.01 -10.51
C TYR A 96 9.80 23.58 -11.21
N ARG A 97 9.91 24.01 -12.47
CA ARG A 97 8.82 24.52 -13.31
C ARG A 97 8.26 23.43 -14.23
N ASN A 98 8.63 22.17 -14.01
CA ASN A 98 8.27 21.03 -14.84
C ASN A 98 8.75 21.18 -16.30
N GLN A 99 9.86 21.89 -16.53
CA GLN A 99 10.49 22.00 -17.85
C GLN A 99 11.69 21.07 -17.94
N ALA A 100 11.90 20.47 -19.11
CA ALA A 100 13.05 19.59 -19.34
C ALA A 100 14.38 20.36 -19.17
N ILE A 101 15.32 19.77 -18.45
CA ILE A 101 16.66 20.36 -18.25
C ILE A 101 17.58 19.85 -19.36
N SER A 102 18.21 20.77 -20.09
CA SER A 102 19.33 20.42 -21.00
C SER A 102 20.61 20.20 -20.19
N ASN A 103 21.33 19.12 -20.46
CA ASN A 103 22.55 18.68 -19.78
C ASN A 103 22.40 18.60 -18.25
N PRO A 104 21.47 17.79 -17.73
CA PRO A 104 21.23 17.69 -16.29
C PRO A 104 22.43 17.12 -15.55
N ASN A 105 22.67 17.62 -14.32
CA ASN A 105 23.71 17.08 -13.46
C ASN A 105 23.23 15.82 -12.71
N ALA A 106 24.15 15.15 -12.00
CA ALA A 106 23.85 13.93 -11.25
C ALA A 106 22.75 14.11 -10.17
N VAL A 107 22.62 15.30 -9.58
CA VAL A 107 21.59 15.59 -8.57
C VAL A 107 20.21 15.64 -9.23
N ASP A 108 20.10 16.24 -10.42
CA ASP A 108 18.85 16.30 -11.18
C ASP A 108 18.40 14.91 -11.63
N ILE A 109 19.36 14.10 -12.10
CA ILE A 109 19.15 12.69 -12.46
C ILE A 109 18.67 11.90 -11.22
N ASN A 110 19.35 12.02 -10.09
CA ASN A 110 19.00 11.29 -8.86
C ASN A 110 17.60 11.67 -8.34
N LYS A 111 17.27 12.96 -8.32
CA LYS A 111 15.92 13.42 -7.94
C LYS A 111 14.85 12.80 -8.84
N THR A 112 15.11 12.73 -10.14
CA THR A 112 14.18 12.16 -11.12
C THR A 112 14.07 10.64 -10.95
N LEU A 113 15.17 9.94 -10.69
CA LEU A 113 15.16 8.51 -10.39
C LEU A 113 14.34 8.18 -9.13
N MET A 114 14.48 8.96 -8.05
CA MET A 114 13.67 8.75 -6.83
C MET A 114 12.17 9.02 -7.06
N ARG A 115 11.84 10.02 -7.89
CA ARG A 115 10.45 10.23 -8.36
C ARG A 115 9.96 9.05 -9.19
N CYS A 116 10.81 8.54 -10.08
CA CYS A 116 10.52 7.39 -10.94
C CYS A 116 10.25 6.12 -10.11
N LEU A 117 11.06 5.89 -9.07
CA LEU A 117 10.87 4.79 -8.13
C LEU A 117 9.52 4.90 -7.42
N THR A 118 9.20 6.06 -6.87
CA THR A 118 7.92 6.27 -6.15
C THR A 118 6.72 6.04 -7.08
N LYS A 119 6.77 6.57 -8.30
CA LYS A 119 5.72 6.32 -9.31
C LYS A 119 5.67 4.84 -9.73
N ALA A 120 6.81 4.17 -9.88
CA ALA A 120 6.84 2.72 -10.13
C ALA A 120 6.14 1.93 -9.02
N ILE A 121 6.38 2.25 -7.75
CA ILE A 121 5.70 1.61 -6.60
C ILE A 121 4.18 1.84 -6.68
N SER A 122 3.74 3.03 -7.09
CA SER A 122 2.31 3.30 -7.26
C SER A 122 1.65 2.49 -8.37
N MET A 123 2.39 2.06 -9.40
CA MET A 123 1.88 1.15 -10.43
C MET A 123 1.57 -0.25 -9.87
N PHE A 124 2.06 -0.58 -8.67
CA PHE A 124 1.67 -1.77 -7.92
C PHE A 124 0.51 -1.53 -6.95
N GLY A 125 -0.02 -0.30 -6.87
CA GLY A 125 -1.25 0.06 -6.16
C GLY A 125 -1.08 1.11 -5.07
N LEU A 126 0.14 1.31 -4.54
CA LEU A 126 0.36 2.21 -3.41
C LEU A 126 0.09 3.66 -3.79
N GLY A 127 -0.96 4.26 -3.23
CA GLY A 127 -1.26 5.68 -3.45
C GLY A 127 -1.52 6.06 -4.91
N PHE A 128 -1.86 5.10 -5.79
CA PHE A 128 -2.04 5.35 -7.23
C PHE A 128 -3.00 6.53 -7.53
N TYR A 129 -4.05 6.69 -6.73
CA TYR A 129 -5.05 7.74 -6.87
C TYR A 129 -4.52 9.17 -6.71
N ILE A 130 -3.34 9.37 -6.11
CA ILE A 130 -2.79 10.73 -5.94
C ILE A 130 -2.15 11.24 -7.24
N TYR A 131 -1.75 10.32 -8.11
CA TYR A 131 -1.17 10.62 -9.42
C TYR A 131 -2.24 10.67 -10.51
N ALA A 132 -3.42 10.09 -10.26
CA ALA A 132 -4.58 10.26 -11.11
C ALA A 132 -4.95 11.75 -11.16
N GLY A 133 -4.87 12.36 -12.34
CA GLY A 133 -5.13 13.79 -12.54
C GLY A 133 -3.88 14.67 -12.69
N GLU A 134 -2.68 14.17 -12.41
CA GLU A 134 -1.43 14.91 -12.68
C GLU A 134 -1.18 15.08 -14.19
N ASP A 135 -1.67 14.15 -15.02
CA ASP A 135 -1.52 14.19 -16.48
C ASP A 135 -2.19 15.43 -17.11
N PHE A 136 -3.18 16.00 -16.42
CA PHE A 136 -3.90 17.20 -16.84
C PHE A 136 -3.35 18.48 -16.18
N ALA A 137 -2.50 18.34 -15.17
CA ALA A 137 -1.91 19.45 -14.43
C ALA A 137 -0.72 20.03 -15.21
N GLY A 138 -1.01 20.69 -16.34
CA GLY A 138 0.01 21.27 -17.22
C GLY A 138 -0.55 21.73 -18.56
N GLU A 139 -1.71 21.23 -18.96
CA GLU A 139 -2.47 21.79 -20.06
C GLU A 139 -3.23 23.04 -19.57
N ASP A 140 -3.29 24.09 -20.40
CA ASP A 140 -4.20 25.23 -20.22
C ASP A 140 -5.66 24.77 -20.44
N LEU A 141 -6.09 23.78 -19.66
CA LEU A 141 -7.45 23.29 -19.68
C LEU A 141 -8.38 24.39 -19.16
N PRO A 142 -9.56 24.55 -19.78
CA PRO A 142 -10.60 25.43 -19.28
C PRO A 142 -10.87 25.16 -17.79
N GLU A 143 -11.12 26.20 -17.00
CA GLU A 143 -11.32 26.09 -15.54
C GLU A 143 -12.40 25.04 -15.18
N GLN A 144 -13.45 24.93 -15.99
CA GLN A 144 -14.50 23.91 -15.86
C GLN A 144 -13.95 22.47 -15.90
N GLU A 145 -13.00 22.19 -16.78
CA GLU A 145 -12.44 20.85 -16.96
C GLU A 145 -11.51 20.48 -15.79
N LYS A 146 -10.75 21.46 -15.28
CA LYS A 146 -9.96 21.32 -14.04
C LYS A 146 -10.86 21.01 -12.84
N ILE A 147 -12.02 21.67 -12.74
CA ILE A 147 -13.00 21.41 -11.67
C ILE A 147 -13.56 19.98 -11.78
N VAL A 148 -13.89 19.52 -12.99
CA VAL A 148 -14.40 18.15 -13.20
C VAL A 148 -13.36 17.11 -12.81
N ILE A 149 -12.10 17.27 -13.23
CA ILE A 149 -11.01 16.36 -12.86
C ILE A 149 -10.80 16.34 -11.34
N GLN A 150 -10.79 17.51 -10.69
CA GLN A 150 -10.68 17.58 -9.24
C GLN A 150 -11.85 16.89 -8.52
N GLN A 151 -13.07 17.01 -9.06
CA GLN A 151 -14.25 16.32 -8.54
C GLN A 151 -14.14 14.81 -8.72
N GLU A 152 -13.68 14.32 -9.88
CA GLU A 152 -13.49 12.89 -10.13
C GLU A 152 -12.42 12.29 -9.21
N VAL A 153 -11.30 12.98 -9.01
CA VAL A 153 -10.26 12.59 -8.05
C VAL A 153 -10.80 12.58 -6.63
N ALA A 154 -11.60 13.59 -6.24
CA ALA A 154 -12.24 13.64 -4.92
C ALA A 154 -13.26 12.50 -4.73
N GLN A 155 -14.04 12.17 -5.77
CA GLN A 155 -15.00 11.06 -5.76
C GLN A 155 -14.28 9.72 -5.67
N GLN A 156 -13.22 9.52 -6.45
CA GLN A 156 -12.40 8.31 -6.40
C GLN A 156 -11.79 8.14 -5.01
N LYS A 157 -11.23 9.21 -4.44
CA LYS A 157 -10.72 9.21 -3.06
C LYS A 157 -11.82 8.84 -2.05
N ALA A 158 -13.01 9.43 -2.16
CA ALA A 158 -14.13 9.13 -1.27
C ALA A 158 -14.58 7.65 -1.38
N ARG A 159 -14.57 7.09 -2.60
CA ARG A 159 -14.87 5.68 -2.85
C ARG A 159 -13.85 4.76 -2.19
N TYR A 160 -12.56 5.07 -2.28
CA TYR A 160 -11.51 4.33 -1.57
C TYR A 160 -11.64 4.43 -0.06
N ASP A 161 -11.88 5.64 0.47
CA ASP A 161 -12.08 5.86 1.91
C ASP A 161 -13.27 5.05 2.43
N GLN A 162 -14.35 4.94 1.64
CA GLN A 162 -15.51 4.10 1.99
C GLN A 162 -15.16 2.60 1.98
N LEU A 163 -14.47 2.11 0.94
CA LEU A 163 -14.05 0.71 0.85
C LEU A 163 -13.18 0.31 2.06
N ILE A 164 -12.26 1.18 2.47
CA ILE A 164 -11.40 0.96 3.64
C ILE A 164 -12.23 0.87 4.93
N ARG A 165 -13.24 1.74 5.10
CA ARG A 165 -14.17 1.68 6.26
C ARG A 165 -14.94 0.36 6.30
N ASP A 166 -15.43 -0.09 5.15
CA ASP A 166 -16.21 -1.32 5.05
C ASP A 166 -15.36 -2.56 5.34
N LEU A 167 -14.13 -2.60 4.81
CA LEU A 167 -13.15 -3.66 5.11
C LEU A 167 -12.81 -3.73 6.60
N LYS A 168 -12.56 -2.58 7.26
CA LYS A 168 -12.33 -2.51 8.71
C LYS A 168 -13.53 -3.02 9.51
N THR A 169 -14.74 -2.65 9.10
CA THR A 169 -15.98 -3.08 9.76
C THR A 169 -16.22 -4.58 9.59
N ALA A 170 -15.95 -5.13 8.40
CA ALA A 170 -16.04 -6.55 8.13
C ALA A 170 -15.03 -7.36 8.96
N ALA A 171 -13.77 -6.92 9.03
CA ALA A 171 -12.75 -7.55 9.87
C ALA A 171 -13.15 -7.58 11.35
N LYS A 172 -13.71 -6.47 11.87
CA LYS A 172 -14.21 -6.40 13.25
C LYS A 172 -15.37 -7.38 13.50
N ARG A 173 -16.31 -7.51 12.55
CA ARG A 173 -17.43 -8.46 12.63
C ARG A 173 -16.95 -9.92 12.61
N LEU A 174 -15.93 -10.24 11.81
CA LEU A 174 -15.33 -11.57 11.77
C LEU A 174 -14.65 -11.92 13.09
N SER A 175 -13.90 -10.97 13.67
CA SER A 175 -13.30 -11.12 15.01
C SER A 175 -14.37 -11.39 16.10
N GLN A 176 -15.47 -10.64 16.10
CA GLN A 176 -16.56 -10.80 17.07
C GLN A 176 -17.29 -12.16 16.93
N LYS A 177 -17.55 -12.60 15.69
CA LYS A 177 -18.18 -13.91 15.43
C LYS A 177 -17.28 -15.07 15.80
N GLY A 178 -15.97 -14.97 15.54
CA GLY A 178 -14.99 -15.96 15.97
C GLY A 178 -14.94 -16.11 17.49
N TRP A 179 -14.96 -14.98 18.22
CA TRP A 179 -15.09 -14.97 19.68
C TRP A 179 -16.39 -15.62 20.16
N ASN A 180 -17.54 -15.20 19.63
CA ASN A 180 -18.85 -15.74 20.04
C ASN A 180 -18.98 -17.25 19.76
N PHE A 181 -18.41 -17.74 18.65
CA PHE A 181 -18.38 -19.17 18.33
C PHE A 181 -17.50 -19.95 19.33
N PHE A 182 -16.34 -19.40 19.70
CA PHE A 182 -15.44 -20.04 20.67
C PHE A 182 -16.07 -20.14 22.07
N PHE A 183 -16.77 -19.10 22.55
CA PHE A 183 -17.40 -19.13 23.87
C PHE A 183 -18.69 -19.95 23.94
N ASN A 184 -19.49 -19.99 22.86
CA ASN A 184 -20.79 -20.68 22.90
C ASN A 184 -20.74 -22.18 22.58
N ASN A 185 -19.61 -22.70 22.06
CA ASN A 185 -19.43 -24.13 21.75
C ASN A 185 -18.39 -24.84 22.64
N ILE A 186 -17.87 -24.19 23.67
CA ILE A 186 -17.10 -24.89 24.71
C ILE A 186 -18.10 -25.47 25.73
N PRO A 187 -18.22 -26.80 25.85
CA PRO A 187 -19.12 -27.41 26.81
C PRO A 187 -18.67 -27.05 28.25
N PRO A 188 -19.60 -26.82 29.20
CA PRO A 188 -19.29 -26.39 30.57
C PRO A 188 -18.52 -27.42 31.42
N CYS A 189 -18.12 -28.56 30.87
CA CYS A 189 -17.54 -29.67 31.61
C CYS A 189 -16.12 -30.00 31.11
N ARG A 190 -15.16 -29.09 31.29
CA ARG A 190 -13.71 -29.37 31.31
C ARG A 190 -12.92 -28.13 31.76
N PHE A 191 -13.23 -27.62 32.94
CA PHE A 191 -12.29 -26.78 33.69
C PHE A 191 -11.19 -27.68 34.28
N SER A 192 -10.32 -28.18 33.42
CA SER A 192 -8.99 -28.64 33.82
C SER A 192 -8.02 -28.15 32.77
N LEU A 193 -7.30 -27.09 33.16
CA LEU A 193 -6.06 -26.64 32.54
C LEU A 193 -6.12 -26.36 31.03
N PHE A 194 -6.89 -25.33 30.62
CA PHE A 194 -6.61 -24.67 29.33
C PHE A 194 -5.85 -23.37 29.60
N LEU A 195 -4.57 -23.39 29.24
CA LEU A 195 -3.70 -22.23 29.18
C LEU A 195 -4.36 -21.18 28.26
N ILE A 196 -4.80 -20.06 28.82
CA ILE A 196 -5.32 -18.96 28.01
C ILE A 196 -4.12 -18.30 27.30
N LEU A 197 -3.82 -18.74 26.09
CA LEU A 197 -2.94 -18.00 25.20
C LEU A 197 -3.72 -16.82 24.61
N VAL A 198 -3.74 -15.69 25.33
CA VAL A 198 -4.21 -14.43 24.76
C VAL A 198 -3.14 -13.96 23.78
N CYS A 199 -3.38 -14.15 22.49
CA CYS A 199 -2.66 -13.41 21.45
C CYS A 199 -3.14 -11.95 21.46
N THR A 200 -2.70 -11.16 22.43
CA THR A 200 -2.63 -9.70 22.28
C THR A 200 -1.32 -9.38 21.57
N ASN A 201 -1.42 -8.57 20.52
CA ASN A 201 -0.33 -8.04 19.71
C ASN A 201 1.02 -7.96 20.45
N ASN A 202 1.97 -8.75 19.98
CA ASN A 202 3.41 -8.54 20.13
C ASN A 202 3.95 -8.41 21.58
N ARG A 203 4.05 -9.53 22.31
CA ARG A 203 5.17 -9.94 23.21
C ARG A 203 4.76 -11.16 24.05
N LEU A 204 5.50 -12.27 23.94
CA LEU A 204 5.40 -13.36 24.92
C LEU A 204 5.96 -12.89 26.27
N LYS A 205 5.16 -12.97 27.33
CA LYS A 205 5.65 -13.02 28.72
C LYS A 205 4.96 -14.16 29.46
N ILE A 206 5.77 -15.10 29.95
CA ILE A 206 5.36 -16.13 30.91
C ILE A 206 5.29 -15.44 32.28
N ILE A 207 4.10 -15.39 32.89
CA ILE A 207 3.95 -14.93 34.27
C ILE A 207 4.02 -16.17 35.17
N HIS A 208 5.13 -16.32 35.90
CA HIS A 208 5.16 -17.10 37.13
C HIS A 208 4.82 -16.16 38.29
N ASN A 209 3.79 -16.48 39.08
CA ASN A 209 3.92 -16.32 40.52
C ASN A 209 2.92 -17.20 41.30
N ILE A 210 3.48 -17.97 42.22
CA ILE A 210 2.82 -18.75 43.26
C ILE A 210 2.54 -17.82 44.45
N ARG A 211 1.36 -17.87 45.06
CA ARG A 211 1.24 -17.82 46.54
C ARG A 211 -0.14 -18.28 47.04
N ALA A 212 -0.08 -18.97 48.17
CA ALA A 212 -1.09 -19.81 48.80
C ALA A 212 -2.04 -19.05 49.74
N THR A 213 -2.94 -19.83 50.38
CA THR A 213 -3.84 -19.56 51.53
C THR A 213 -5.12 -18.76 51.21
N ALA A 214 -6.32 -19.10 51.69
CA ALA A 214 -6.70 -19.89 52.87
C ALA A 214 -8.01 -20.69 52.63
N LEU A 215 -8.02 -21.92 53.16
CA LEU A 215 -9.21 -22.68 53.55
C LEU A 215 -9.41 -22.39 55.03
N ASP A 216 -10.53 -21.79 55.40
CA ASP A 216 -11.00 -21.75 56.78
C ASP A 216 -12.52 -21.55 56.81
N LYS A 217 -13.17 -22.30 57.70
CA LYS A 217 -14.59 -22.27 58.16
C LYS A 217 -15.54 -23.17 57.33
N LEU A 218 -16.15 -24.24 57.85
CA LEU A 218 -16.83 -24.45 59.15
C LEU A 218 -17.72 -23.27 59.57
#